data_AF-A0A6V8DRH7-F1
#
_entry.id   AF-A0A6V8DRH7-F1
#
_cell.length_a   1.000
_cell.length_b   1.000
_cell.length_c   1.000
_cell.angle_alpha   90.00
_cell.angle_beta   90.00
_cell.angle_gamma   90.00
#
_symmetry.space_group_name_H-M   'P 1'
#
loop_
_entity.id
_entity.type
_entity.pdbx_description
1 polymer ?
#
loop_
_entity_poly.entity_id
_entity_poly.type
_entity_poly.pdbx_seq_one_letter_code
_entity_poly.pdbx_strand_id
1 'polypeptide(L)'
;MSGLLDKATAAKEAEVVEKVVEKTPVPVKEKVTVVTSEPSFMDRASKIGLVLGGLGFIGMWFLDNYFLEDITGPVPFGLVALALIGGSFYMVWDSIDREKTVVLVVGYLLMTSVPYLAGLELGQDSIGIAELQINEDSDEFSFVVRGSFSEATSTIEVDGETVWSDTQSLSADMVRFQAPLSEVFKGNSQNNELSTVLSYSLSVESNTGTVETVEITPGLLNREVTHSGARITLVSGTTTSGDSTETTEAGLQVESILGMFGNSETTMNNGEHSMSNVNKYLPISSDYTIQLKVMKDSSQKWQSPVIEVDGTSATWVSSVSGTQTGSTDRWLAMPGTGYDPNTGTIEILERDDFFDDDGCYTFQIIITNEYYAGSNAVHMSSSSWELNWEDPGANDNMPTC
;
A
#
# COMPACT_ATOMS: atom_id res chain seq x y z
N MET A 1 71.91 -18.27 5.70
CA MET A 1 70.92 -19.26 5.22
C MET A 1 69.86 -18.45 4.48
N SER A 2 70.10 -18.10 3.23
CA SER A 2 69.81 -18.84 1.98
C SER A 2 68.31 -19.12 1.83
N GLY A 3 67.74 -18.51 0.79
CA GLY A 3 66.31 -18.31 0.60
C GLY A 3 65.51 -19.52 0.16
N LEU A 4 64.21 -19.39 0.37
CA LEU A 4 63.09 -20.15 -0.18
C LEU A 4 62.15 -19.06 -0.73
N LEU A 5 61.98 -18.88 -2.04
CA LEU A 5 61.21 -19.70 -2.97
C LEU A 5 59.88 -20.22 -2.38
N ASP A 6 58.85 -19.53 -2.85
CA ASP A 6 57.68 -20.07 -3.53
C ASP A 6 56.40 -20.47 -2.77
N LYS A 7 55.34 -19.75 -3.20
CA LYS A 7 53.93 -20.13 -3.38
C LYS A 7 52.97 -20.02 -2.20
N ALA A 8 52.14 -18.97 -2.25
CA ALA A 8 50.68 -18.94 -2.02
C ALA A 8 50.25 -17.48 -2.24
N THR A 9 49.60 -17.06 -3.33
CA THR A 9 48.25 -17.35 -3.84
C THR A 9 47.14 -17.19 -2.81
N ALA A 10 46.26 -16.23 -3.11
CA ALA A 10 44.92 -15.97 -2.57
C ALA A 10 44.80 -15.23 -1.24
N ALA A 11 44.56 -13.91 -1.31
CA ALA A 11 43.34 -13.26 -0.78
C ALA A 11 43.42 -11.72 -0.87
N LYS A 12 42.30 -11.14 -1.31
CA LYS A 12 41.60 -9.94 -0.78
C LYS A 12 42.23 -8.53 -0.78
N GLU A 13 41.34 -7.61 -1.17
CA GLU A 13 41.02 -6.29 -0.58
C GLU A 13 42.13 -5.24 -0.49
N ALA A 14 41.89 -4.08 -1.12
CA ALA A 14 41.68 -2.82 -0.42
C ALA A 14 41.75 -1.64 -1.40
N GLU A 15 40.79 -0.74 -1.24
CA GLU A 15 40.73 0.60 -1.80
C GLU A 15 41.76 1.53 -1.12
N VAL A 16 41.95 2.72 -1.72
CA VAL A 16 42.48 3.99 -1.20
C VAL A 16 43.84 4.47 -1.80
N VAL A 17 43.72 5.30 -2.86
CA VAL A 17 44.17 6.72 -3.01
C VAL A 17 45.49 7.11 -2.29
N GLU A 18 46.54 7.73 -2.84
CA GLU A 18 46.63 8.93 -3.72
C GLU A 18 48.09 9.17 -4.27
N LYS A 19 48.18 9.73 -5.49
CA LYS A 19 49.08 10.83 -5.99
C LYS A 19 50.61 10.69 -6.24
N VAL A 20 50.98 11.04 -7.50
CA VAL A 20 51.95 12.08 -7.97
C VAL A 20 52.98 11.64 -9.03
N VAL A 21 52.67 12.09 -10.27
CA VAL A 21 53.51 12.83 -11.26
C VAL A 21 54.45 12.08 -12.23
N GLU A 22 53.96 12.00 -13.48
CA GLU A 22 54.49 12.61 -14.73
C GLU A 22 55.89 12.26 -15.25
N LYS A 23 55.98 11.74 -16.49
CA LYS A 23 56.51 12.46 -17.67
C LYS A 23 56.55 11.60 -18.95
N THR A 24 55.98 12.16 -20.02
CA THR A 24 55.99 11.69 -21.42
C THR A 24 57.34 11.94 -22.09
N PRO A 25 57.68 11.22 -23.18
CA PRO A 25 57.60 11.85 -24.51
C PRO A 25 57.12 10.94 -25.68
N VAL A 26 56.72 11.62 -26.76
CA VAL A 26 56.05 11.26 -28.05
C VAL A 26 57.12 10.81 -29.12
N PRO A 27 56.88 10.51 -30.44
CA PRO A 27 55.76 9.97 -31.28
C PRO A 27 56.15 8.83 -32.27
N VAL A 28 55.20 8.05 -32.84
CA VAL A 28 55.22 7.59 -34.27
C VAL A 28 53.80 7.36 -34.85
N LYS A 29 53.63 7.85 -36.09
CA LYS A 29 52.50 8.04 -37.01
C LYS A 29 51.44 6.93 -37.24
N GLU A 30 50.24 7.45 -37.53
CA GLU A 30 48.99 6.83 -37.99
C GLU A 30 49.09 5.93 -39.24
N LYS A 31 48.25 4.89 -39.26
CA LYS A 31 47.48 4.48 -40.44
C LYS A 31 45.99 4.62 -40.11
N VAL A 32 45.36 5.63 -40.68
CA VAL A 32 43.91 5.84 -40.65
C VAL A 32 43.24 4.69 -41.40
N THR A 33 42.44 3.90 -40.69
CA THR A 33 41.44 3.03 -41.31
C THR A 33 40.12 3.80 -41.25
N VAL A 34 39.64 4.29 -42.38
CA VAL A 34 38.33 4.92 -42.49
C VAL A 34 37.29 3.83 -42.26
N VAL A 35 36.69 3.81 -41.08
CA VAL A 35 35.45 3.07 -40.84
C VAL A 35 34.33 3.91 -41.42
N THR A 36 33.87 3.56 -42.62
CA THR A 36 32.62 4.10 -43.16
C THR A 36 31.49 3.57 -42.28
N SER A 37 30.94 4.41 -41.40
CA SER A 37 29.74 4.07 -40.64
C SER A 37 28.60 3.84 -41.62
N GLU A 38 28.03 2.64 -41.66
CA GLU A 38 26.78 2.43 -42.37
C GLU A 38 25.70 3.37 -41.79
N PRO A 39 24.90 4.06 -42.63
CA PRO A 39 23.85 4.94 -42.14
C PRO A 39 22.87 4.13 -41.28
N SER A 40 22.47 4.68 -40.14
CA SER A 40 21.57 3.98 -39.21
C SER A 40 20.18 3.82 -39.83
N PHE A 41 19.35 2.94 -39.26
CA PHE A 41 17.94 2.78 -39.68
C PHE A 41 17.20 4.13 -39.73
N MET A 42 17.45 4.99 -38.74
CA MET A 42 16.82 6.32 -38.63
C MET A 42 17.26 7.28 -39.74
N ASP A 43 18.44 7.07 -40.32
CA ASP A 43 18.96 7.87 -41.44
C ASP A 43 18.38 7.43 -42.79
N ARG A 44 17.95 6.15 -42.91
CA ARG A 44 17.40 5.56 -44.14
C ARG A 44 15.88 5.60 -44.21
N ALA A 45 15.20 5.49 -43.06
CA ALA A 45 13.75 5.46 -42.98
C ALA A 45 13.10 6.78 -43.44
N SER A 46 11.93 6.68 -44.06
CA SER A 46 11.06 7.85 -44.29
C SER A 46 10.74 8.53 -42.95
N LYS A 47 11.25 9.75 -42.74
CA LYS A 47 11.00 10.53 -41.52
C LYS A 47 9.51 10.79 -41.31
N ILE A 48 8.76 11.03 -42.40
CA ILE A 48 7.30 11.20 -42.36
C ILE A 48 6.62 9.89 -41.97
N GLY A 49 7.09 8.76 -42.54
CA GLY A 49 6.60 7.43 -42.18
C GLY A 49 6.82 7.12 -40.70
N LEU A 50 8.01 7.39 -40.16
CA LEU A 50 8.31 7.18 -38.73
C LEU A 50 7.46 8.08 -37.82
N VAL A 51 7.23 9.35 -38.20
CA VAL A 51 6.36 10.26 -37.44
C VAL A 51 4.91 9.78 -37.47
N LEU A 52 4.39 9.35 -38.62
CA LEU A 52 3.04 8.78 -38.72
C LEU A 52 2.90 7.49 -37.90
N GLY A 53 3.95 6.66 -37.87
CA GLY A 53 3.97 5.43 -37.07
C GLY A 53 3.98 5.73 -35.58
N GLY A 54 4.78 6.70 -35.14
CA GLY A 54 4.80 7.18 -33.76
C GLY A 54 3.48 7.83 -33.34
N LEU A 55 2.87 8.66 -34.20
CA LEU A 55 1.57 9.28 -33.93
C LEU A 55 0.43 8.27 -33.92
N GLY A 56 0.44 7.29 -34.82
CA GLY A 56 -0.53 6.19 -34.82
C GLY A 56 -0.38 5.30 -33.59
N PHE A 57 0.86 5.00 -33.18
CA PHE A 57 1.15 4.24 -31.96
C PHE A 57 0.69 4.99 -30.70
N ILE A 58 1.12 6.24 -30.50
CA ILE A 58 0.70 7.06 -29.35
C ILE A 58 -0.82 7.28 -29.39
N GLY A 59 -1.36 7.59 -30.56
CA GLY A 59 -2.79 7.79 -30.77
C GLY A 59 -3.62 6.57 -30.37
N MET A 60 -3.12 5.35 -30.57
CA MET A 60 -3.80 4.12 -30.16
C MET A 60 -4.03 4.04 -28.64
N TRP A 61 -3.10 4.57 -27.82
CA TRP A 61 -3.25 4.57 -26.35
C TRP A 61 -4.22 5.64 -25.83
N PHE A 62 -4.44 6.73 -26.57
CA PHE A 62 -5.33 7.84 -26.17
C PHE A 62 -6.71 7.77 -26.82
N LEU A 63 -6.84 7.11 -27.97
CA LEU A 63 -8.10 6.90 -28.68
C LEU A 63 -8.86 5.68 -28.16
N ASP A 64 -8.22 4.84 -27.33
CA ASP A 64 -8.83 3.79 -26.51
C ASP A 64 -9.29 4.36 -25.14
N ASN A 65 -9.78 5.61 -25.15
CA ASN A 65 -10.30 6.30 -23.98
C ASN A 65 -11.83 6.33 -24.04
N TYR A 66 -12.46 5.61 -23.10
CA TYR A 66 -13.91 5.45 -22.95
C TYR A 66 -14.69 6.79 -22.91
N PHE A 67 -14.07 7.89 -22.50
CA PHE A 67 -14.69 9.23 -22.51
C PHE A 67 -15.03 9.72 -23.93
N LEU A 68 -14.28 9.32 -24.96
CA LEU A 68 -14.49 9.77 -26.34
C LEU A 68 -15.56 8.95 -27.08
N GLU A 69 -15.72 7.68 -26.71
CA GLU A 69 -16.74 6.79 -27.29
C GLU A 69 -18.16 7.18 -26.87
N ASP A 70 -18.33 7.64 -25.62
CA ASP A 70 -19.62 8.07 -25.07
C ASP A 70 -20.14 9.38 -25.71
N ILE A 71 -19.25 10.29 -26.12
CA ILE A 71 -19.60 11.60 -26.69
C ILE A 71 -19.93 11.52 -28.19
N THR A 72 -19.31 10.62 -28.93
CA THR A 72 -19.32 10.65 -30.41
C THR A 72 -20.08 9.51 -31.07
N GLY A 73 -20.59 8.55 -30.29
CA GLY A 73 -21.12 7.28 -30.81
C GLY A 73 -20.00 6.39 -31.36
N PRO A 74 -20.31 5.24 -32.01
CA PRO A 74 -19.33 4.26 -32.48
C PRO A 74 -18.60 4.76 -33.74
N VAL A 75 -17.98 5.94 -33.67
CA VAL A 75 -16.97 6.35 -34.65
C VAL A 75 -15.69 5.60 -34.29
N PRO A 76 -15.22 4.67 -35.13
CA PRO A 76 -14.11 3.81 -34.77
C PRO A 76 -12.81 4.61 -34.90
N PHE A 77 -12.43 5.36 -33.87
CA PHE A 77 -11.13 6.06 -33.83
C PHE A 77 -9.95 5.10 -34.00
N GLY A 78 -10.14 3.81 -33.67
CA GLY A 78 -9.23 2.72 -34.02
C GLY A 78 -8.91 2.63 -35.52
N LEU A 79 -9.86 2.94 -36.43
CA LEU A 79 -9.59 2.98 -37.87
C LEU A 79 -8.66 4.12 -38.27
N VAL A 80 -8.68 5.25 -37.55
CA VAL A 80 -7.77 6.38 -37.79
C VAL A 80 -6.36 6.00 -37.39
N ALA A 81 -6.18 5.39 -36.21
CA ALA A 81 -4.88 4.86 -35.78
C ALA A 81 -4.37 3.80 -36.77
N LEU A 82 -5.21 2.82 -37.15
CA LEU A 82 -4.86 1.79 -38.13
C LEU A 82 -4.51 2.38 -39.50
N ALA A 83 -5.20 3.43 -39.96
CA ALA A 83 -4.87 4.12 -41.20
C ALA A 83 -3.53 4.88 -41.13
N LEU A 84 -3.23 5.52 -40.00
CA LEU A 84 -1.95 6.20 -39.76
C LEU A 84 -0.79 5.20 -39.73
N ILE A 85 -1.00 4.05 -39.09
CA ILE A 85 -0.02 2.96 -39.00
C ILE A 85 0.15 2.28 -40.36
N GLY A 86 -0.94 1.97 -41.07
CA GLY A 86 -0.89 1.44 -42.43
C GLY A 86 -0.19 2.40 -43.41
N GLY A 87 -0.46 3.70 -43.30
CA GLY A 87 0.21 4.75 -44.07
C GLY A 87 1.70 4.88 -43.71
N SER A 88 2.05 4.77 -42.43
CA SER A 88 3.43 4.72 -41.96
C SER A 88 4.20 3.56 -42.59
N PHE A 89 3.65 2.35 -42.51
CA PHE A 89 4.27 1.17 -43.10
C PHE A 89 4.40 1.29 -44.62
N TYR A 90 3.37 1.78 -45.31
CA TYR A 90 3.46 2.03 -46.75
C TYR A 90 4.61 2.99 -47.12
N MET A 91 4.81 4.05 -46.34
CA MET A 91 5.89 5.02 -46.59
C MET A 91 7.28 4.51 -46.19
N VAL A 92 7.38 3.67 -45.15
CA VAL A 92 8.66 3.07 -44.75
C VAL A 92 9.06 1.92 -45.69
N TRP A 93 8.07 1.21 -46.25
CA TRP A 93 8.25 0.05 -47.13
C TRP A 93 9.08 0.33 -48.38
N ASP A 94 8.98 1.54 -48.94
CA ASP A 94 9.77 1.95 -50.11
C ASP A 94 11.15 2.54 -49.74
N SER A 95 11.35 2.88 -48.45
CA SER A 95 12.58 3.53 -47.96
C SER A 95 13.61 2.56 -47.38
N ILE A 96 13.22 1.31 -47.08
CA ILE A 96 14.06 0.30 -46.42
C ILE A 96 13.83 -1.08 -47.06
N ASP A 97 14.86 -1.94 -47.04
CA ASP A 97 14.77 -3.34 -47.47
C ASP A 97 13.52 -4.05 -46.93
N ARG A 98 12.79 -4.73 -47.82
CA ARG A 98 11.53 -5.42 -47.53
C ARG A 98 11.61 -6.38 -46.34
N GLU A 99 12.73 -7.08 -46.18
CA GLU A 99 12.97 -7.99 -45.06
C GLU A 99 12.97 -7.26 -43.70
N LYS A 100 13.56 -6.06 -43.64
CA LYS A 100 13.60 -5.25 -42.41
C LYS A 100 12.23 -4.65 -42.09
N THR A 101 11.46 -4.27 -43.10
CA THR A 101 10.09 -3.78 -42.90
C THR A 101 9.17 -4.89 -42.40
N VAL A 102 9.33 -6.13 -42.87
CA VAL A 102 8.59 -7.29 -42.33
C VAL A 102 8.93 -7.54 -40.86
N VAL A 103 10.20 -7.50 -40.48
CA VAL A 103 10.61 -7.62 -39.06
C VAL A 103 9.99 -6.50 -38.21
N LEU A 104 9.89 -5.28 -38.75
CA LEU A 104 9.29 -4.14 -38.06
C LEU A 104 7.77 -4.28 -37.87
N VAL A 105 7.06 -4.81 -38.88
CA VAL A 105 5.64 -5.15 -38.78
C VAL A 105 5.41 -6.25 -37.74
N VAL A 106 6.23 -7.30 -37.72
CA VAL A 106 6.11 -8.38 -36.74
C VAL A 106 6.42 -7.87 -35.33
N GLY A 107 7.49 -7.09 -35.16
CA GLY A 107 7.84 -6.47 -33.87
C GLY A 107 6.73 -5.53 -33.38
N TYR A 108 6.13 -4.77 -34.29
CA TYR A 108 4.96 -3.94 -33.99
C TYR A 108 3.76 -4.79 -33.54
N LEU A 109 3.37 -5.81 -34.31
CA LEU A 109 2.25 -6.69 -33.96
C LEU A 109 2.45 -7.34 -32.58
N LEU A 110 3.68 -7.74 -32.25
CA LEU A 110 4.02 -8.28 -30.94
C LEU A 110 3.85 -7.23 -29.83
N MET A 111 4.38 -6.01 -30.02
CA MET A 111 4.24 -4.92 -29.05
C MET A 111 2.77 -4.49 -28.85
N THR A 112 1.97 -4.47 -29.92
CA THR A 112 0.55 -4.13 -29.82
C THR A 112 -0.33 -5.29 -29.40
N SER A 113 0.16 -6.54 -29.44
CA SER A 113 -0.61 -7.71 -29.00
C SER A 113 -0.65 -7.90 -27.49
N VAL A 114 0.27 -7.27 -26.74
CA VAL A 114 0.37 -7.46 -25.28
C VAL A 114 -0.93 -7.07 -24.54
N PRO A 115 -1.62 -5.96 -24.88
CA PRO A 115 -2.93 -5.64 -24.29
C PRO A 115 -4.05 -6.63 -24.68
N TYR A 116 -3.99 -7.20 -25.89
CA TYR A 116 -5.02 -8.13 -26.40
C TYR A 116 -4.84 -9.57 -25.93
N LEU A 117 -3.64 -9.96 -25.47
CA LEU A 117 -3.37 -11.32 -24.98
C LEU A 117 -3.96 -11.58 -23.59
N ALA A 118 -4.18 -10.53 -22.79
CA ALA A 118 -4.81 -10.68 -21.47
C ALA A 118 -6.33 -10.92 -21.52
N GLY A 119 -6.95 -10.80 -22.70
CA GLY A 119 -8.40 -11.02 -22.90
C GLY A 119 -8.75 -12.04 -23.99
N LEU A 120 -7.76 -12.76 -24.54
CA LEU A 120 -8.00 -13.76 -25.60
C LEU A 120 -8.32 -15.13 -25.01
N GLU A 121 -9.52 -15.27 -24.46
CA GLU A 121 -10.13 -16.59 -24.31
C GLU A 121 -10.78 -17.00 -25.64
N LEU A 122 -10.07 -17.86 -26.39
CA LEU A 122 -10.52 -18.42 -27.66
C LEU A 122 -11.50 -19.58 -27.42
N GLY A 123 -12.74 -19.24 -27.05
CA GLY A 123 -13.89 -20.14 -26.97
C GLY A 123 -15.17 -19.43 -27.43
N GLN A 124 -16.18 -20.17 -27.91
CA GLN A 124 -17.48 -19.61 -28.32
C GLN A 124 -18.35 -19.16 -27.14
N ASP A 125 -17.91 -19.38 -25.91
CA ASP A 125 -18.58 -18.99 -24.66
C ASP A 125 -17.52 -18.59 -23.61
N SER A 126 -16.64 -17.63 -23.92
CA SER A 126 -15.62 -17.15 -22.97
C SER A 126 -16.18 -16.15 -21.95
N ILE A 127 -15.71 -16.23 -20.71
CA ILE A 127 -16.05 -15.32 -19.61
C ILE A 127 -14.76 -14.70 -19.10
N GLY A 128 -14.61 -13.39 -19.28
CA GLY A 128 -13.52 -12.63 -18.67
C GLY A 128 -14.00 -11.88 -17.42
N ILE A 129 -13.30 -12.07 -16.30
CA ILE A 129 -13.49 -11.26 -15.09
C ILE A 129 -12.32 -10.27 -14.98
N ALA A 130 -12.62 -8.99 -14.85
CA ALA A 130 -11.64 -7.92 -14.82
C ALA A 130 -12.01 -6.84 -13.79
N GLU A 131 -11.08 -5.93 -13.52
CA GLU A 131 -11.32 -4.73 -12.69
C GLU A 131 -11.85 -5.04 -11.28
N LEU A 132 -11.37 -6.13 -10.66
CA LEU A 132 -11.68 -6.43 -9.25
C LEU A 132 -11.08 -5.34 -8.36
N GLN A 133 -11.95 -4.55 -7.73
CA GLN A 133 -11.55 -3.43 -6.89
C GLN A 133 -12.60 -3.17 -5.81
N ILE A 134 -12.19 -2.44 -4.77
CA ILE A 134 -13.11 -1.93 -3.77
C ILE A 134 -13.26 -0.43 -3.99
N ASN A 135 -14.51 0.03 -4.02
CA ASN A 135 -14.85 1.43 -3.97
C ASN A 135 -15.05 1.83 -2.51
N GLU A 136 -14.06 2.49 -1.93
CA GLU A 136 -14.10 2.94 -0.53
C GLU A 136 -15.16 4.05 -0.31
N ASP A 137 -15.52 4.83 -1.34
CA ASP A 137 -16.54 5.89 -1.19
C ASP A 137 -17.97 5.34 -1.08
N SER A 138 -18.22 4.17 -1.68
CA SER A 138 -19.56 3.54 -1.73
C SER A 138 -19.65 2.20 -1.02
N ASP A 139 -18.58 1.76 -0.36
CA ASP A 139 -18.55 0.53 0.40
C ASP A 139 -18.90 -0.72 -0.43
N GLU A 140 -18.41 -0.75 -1.67
CA GLU A 140 -18.77 -1.77 -2.66
C GLU A 140 -17.56 -2.48 -3.23
N PHE A 141 -17.62 -3.81 -3.25
CA PHE A 141 -16.76 -4.64 -4.07
C PHE A 141 -17.29 -4.63 -5.51
N SER A 142 -16.49 -4.17 -6.45
CA SER A 142 -16.89 -4.04 -7.85
C SER A 142 -15.97 -4.82 -8.79
N PHE A 143 -16.56 -5.36 -9.85
CA PHE A 143 -15.84 -6.10 -10.88
C PHE A 143 -16.62 -6.04 -12.19
N VAL A 144 -15.91 -6.24 -13.30
CA VAL A 144 -16.47 -6.25 -14.64
C VAL A 144 -16.42 -7.66 -15.18
N VAL A 145 -17.56 -8.12 -15.68
CA VAL A 145 -17.69 -9.37 -16.44
C VAL A 145 -17.79 -9.01 -17.91
N ARG A 146 -17.03 -9.71 -18.76
CA ARG A 146 -17.03 -9.56 -20.21
C ARG A 146 -17.24 -10.91 -20.88
N GLY A 147 -17.93 -10.93 -22.01
CA GLY A 147 -18.07 -12.13 -22.83
C GLY A 147 -19.22 -12.06 -23.83
N SER A 148 -19.29 -13.06 -24.70
CA SER A 148 -20.26 -13.10 -25.81
C SER A 148 -21.56 -13.82 -25.41
N PHE A 149 -22.19 -13.41 -24.31
CA PHE A 149 -23.45 -13.96 -23.79
C PHE A 149 -24.38 -12.83 -23.33
N SER A 150 -25.66 -13.15 -23.09
CA SER A 150 -26.69 -12.12 -22.84
C SER A 150 -26.91 -11.81 -21.36
N GLU A 151 -26.58 -12.74 -20.47
CA GLU A 151 -26.79 -12.62 -19.03
C GLU A 151 -25.74 -13.42 -18.26
N ALA A 152 -25.30 -12.87 -17.13
CA ALA A 152 -24.42 -13.54 -16.18
C ALA A 152 -25.03 -13.51 -14.78
N THR A 153 -24.85 -14.61 -14.05
CA THR A 153 -25.05 -14.69 -12.61
C THR A 153 -23.69 -14.70 -11.93
N SER A 154 -23.43 -13.72 -11.09
CA SER A 154 -22.23 -13.67 -10.27
C SER A 154 -22.55 -14.15 -8.87
N THR A 155 -21.59 -14.83 -8.26
CA THR A 155 -21.69 -15.40 -6.92
C THR A 155 -20.36 -15.20 -6.22
N ILE A 156 -20.40 -14.65 -5.01
CA ILE A 156 -19.22 -14.57 -4.13
C ILE A 156 -19.39 -15.62 -3.04
N GLU A 157 -18.37 -16.45 -2.89
CA GLU A 157 -18.30 -17.49 -1.86
C GLU A 157 -17.19 -17.19 -0.87
N VAL A 158 -17.43 -17.55 0.39
CA VAL A 158 -16.46 -17.49 1.48
C VAL A 158 -16.36 -18.87 2.10
N ASP A 159 -15.15 -19.46 2.05
CA ASP A 159 -14.92 -20.86 2.47
C ASP A 159 -15.94 -21.86 1.89
N GLY A 160 -16.38 -21.62 0.64
CA GLY A 160 -17.33 -22.46 -0.09
C GLY A 160 -18.81 -22.25 0.28
N GLU A 161 -19.14 -21.25 1.09
CA GLU A 161 -20.51 -20.80 1.34
C GLU A 161 -20.81 -19.53 0.54
N THR A 162 -21.90 -19.53 -0.22
CA THR A 162 -22.37 -18.35 -0.95
C THR A 162 -22.82 -17.25 0.02
N VAL A 163 -22.17 -16.09 -0.04
CA VAL A 163 -22.52 -14.92 0.79
C VAL A 163 -23.26 -13.84 0.01
N TRP A 164 -23.07 -13.81 -1.30
CA TRP A 164 -23.70 -12.83 -2.19
C TRP A 164 -23.89 -13.43 -3.58
N SER A 165 -24.99 -13.06 -4.24
CA SER A 165 -25.22 -13.41 -5.64
C SER A 165 -26.15 -12.41 -6.31
N ASP A 166 -25.87 -12.11 -7.58
CA ASP A 166 -26.69 -11.22 -8.40
C ASP A 166 -26.67 -11.66 -9.86
N THR A 167 -27.75 -11.38 -10.60
CA THR A 167 -27.90 -11.73 -12.02
C THR A 167 -28.17 -10.47 -12.82
N GLN A 168 -27.34 -10.22 -13.85
CA GLN A 168 -27.49 -9.04 -14.70
C GLN A 168 -27.33 -9.37 -16.18
N SER A 169 -28.08 -8.65 -17.01
CA SER A 169 -27.96 -8.70 -18.46
C SER A 169 -26.77 -7.89 -18.95
N LEU A 170 -26.07 -8.39 -19.96
CA LEU A 170 -24.91 -7.73 -20.53
C LEU A 170 -25.34 -6.64 -21.53
N SER A 171 -24.59 -5.55 -21.54
CA SER A 171 -24.70 -4.47 -22.53
C SER A 171 -23.35 -4.28 -23.20
N ALA A 172 -23.32 -4.38 -24.53
CA ALA A 172 -22.07 -4.33 -25.31
C ALA A 172 -21.02 -5.35 -24.83
N ASP A 173 -21.46 -6.61 -24.63
CA ASP A 173 -20.63 -7.74 -24.22
C ASP A 173 -19.92 -7.55 -22.86
N MET A 174 -20.45 -6.66 -22.01
CA MET A 174 -19.97 -6.45 -20.65
C MET A 174 -21.08 -6.08 -19.65
N VAL A 175 -20.80 -6.28 -18.38
CA VAL A 175 -21.62 -5.80 -17.26
C VAL A 175 -20.74 -5.56 -16.03
N ARG A 176 -21.08 -4.55 -15.23
CA ARG A 176 -20.42 -4.27 -13.95
C ARG A 176 -21.32 -4.74 -12.83
N PHE A 177 -20.77 -5.54 -11.94
CA PHE A 177 -21.41 -5.91 -10.68
C PHE A 177 -20.86 -5.05 -9.55
N GLN A 178 -21.73 -4.78 -8.57
CA GLN A 178 -21.43 -4.07 -7.34
C GLN A 178 -22.06 -4.86 -6.20
N ALA A 179 -21.21 -5.41 -5.34
CA ALA A 179 -21.62 -6.16 -4.16
C ALA A 179 -21.32 -5.33 -2.91
N PRO A 180 -22.31 -5.06 -2.04
CA PRO A 180 -22.07 -4.35 -0.79
C PRO A 180 -21.04 -5.10 0.07
N LEU A 181 -20.01 -4.41 0.56
CA LEU A 181 -19.00 -5.03 1.42
C LEU A 181 -19.60 -5.60 2.71
N SER A 182 -20.67 -5.00 3.23
CA SER A 182 -21.40 -5.50 4.40
C SER A 182 -22.05 -6.88 4.17
N GLU A 183 -22.37 -7.22 2.93
CA GLU A 183 -22.88 -8.55 2.55
C GLU A 183 -21.74 -9.53 2.29
N VAL A 184 -20.67 -9.07 1.63
CA VAL A 184 -19.53 -9.90 1.22
C VAL A 184 -18.57 -10.21 2.36
N PHE A 185 -18.19 -9.23 3.17
CA PHE A 185 -17.18 -9.38 4.20
C PHE A 185 -17.66 -10.30 5.33
N LYS A 186 -16.88 -11.34 5.63
CA LYS A 186 -17.10 -12.28 6.73
C LYS A 186 -15.90 -12.43 7.66
N GLY A 187 -14.88 -11.59 7.49
CA GLY A 187 -13.65 -11.61 8.27
C GLY A 187 -12.42 -11.41 7.40
N ASN A 188 -11.28 -11.14 8.03
CA ASN A 188 -10.04 -10.91 7.31
C ASN A 188 -9.59 -12.14 6.53
N SER A 189 -9.21 -11.94 5.26
CA SER A 189 -8.73 -13.03 4.41
C SER A 189 -7.37 -13.55 4.85
N GLN A 190 -6.52 -12.71 5.43
CA GLN A 190 -5.17 -13.07 5.85
C GLN A 190 -4.97 -12.89 7.36
N ASN A 191 -3.96 -13.58 7.89
CA ASN A 191 -3.41 -13.27 9.21
C ASN A 191 -2.25 -12.26 9.12
N ASN A 192 -1.66 -11.94 10.28
CA ASN A 192 -0.53 -11.02 10.41
C ASN A 192 0.78 -11.50 9.75
N GLU A 193 0.85 -12.74 9.27
CA GLU A 193 1.96 -13.32 8.52
C GLU A 193 1.67 -13.41 7.01
N LEU A 194 0.59 -12.78 6.54
CA LEU A 194 0.10 -12.82 5.15
C LEU A 194 -0.35 -14.20 4.67
N SER A 195 -0.53 -15.17 5.58
CA SER A 195 -1.14 -16.44 5.24
C SER A 195 -2.64 -16.25 5.06
N THR A 196 -3.20 -16.75 3.97
CA THR A 196 -4.65 -16.83 3.79
C THR A 196 -5.25 -17.74 4.87
N VAL A 197 -6.21 -17.21 5.62
CA VAL A 197 -6.97 -17.91 6.67
C VAL A 197 -8.46 -18.01 6.34
N LEU A 198 -8.95 -17.17 5.42
CA LEU A 198 -10.32 -17.16 4.93
C LEU A 198 -10.28 -16.88 3.42
N SER A 199 -10.73 -17.82 2.59
CA SER A 199 -10.70 -17.67 1.12
C SER A 199 -12.01 -17.06 0.63
N TYR A 200 -11.87 -16.13 -0.30
CA TYR A 200 -12.97 -15.47 -0.99
C TYR A 200 -12.83 -15.74 -2.48
N SER A 201 -13.85 -16.33 -3.09
CA SER A 201 -13.87 -16.62 -4.51
C SER A 201 -15.06 -15.95 -5.19
N LEU A 202 -14.85 -15.54 -6.43
CA LEU A 202 -15.88 -14.97 -7.30
C LEU A 202 -16.09 -15.96 -8.45
N SER A 203 -17.31 -16.48 -8.55
CA SER A 203 -17.76 -17.31 -9.66
C SER A 203 -18.77 -16.56 -10.52
N VAL A 204 -18.67 -16.71 -11.83
CA VAL A 204 -19.58 -16.12 -12.79
C VAL A 204 -20.08 -17.21 -13.72
N GLU A 205 -21.39 -17.40 -13.77
CA GLU A 205 -22.08 -18.33 -14.66
C GLU A 205 -22.81 -17.57 -15.76
N SER A 206 -22.50 -17.85 -17.02
CA SER A 206 -23.26 -17.32 -18.16
C SER A 206 -24.61 -18.02 -18.30
N ASN A 207 -25.56 -17.38 -18.96
CA ASN A 207 -26.83 -18.02 -19.33
C ASN A 207 -26.69 -19.17 -20.34
N THR A 208 -25.49 -19.41 -20.88
CA THR A 208 -25.16 -20.56 -21.72
C THR A 208 -24.59 -21.75 -20.91
N GLY A 209 -24.39 -21.57 -19.60
CA GLY A 209 -23.90 -22.59 -18.67
C GLY A 209 -22.38 -22.68 -18.55
N THR A 210 -21.64 -21.72 -19.12
CA THR A 210 -20.20 -21.59 -18.85
C THR A 210 -20.01 -20.97 -17.47
N VAL A 211 -19.03 -21.48 -16.72
CA VAL A 211 -18.64 -20.94 -15.41
C VAL A 211 -17.17 -20.58 -15.43
N GLU A 212 -16.84 -19.40 -14.91
CA GLU A 212 -15.46 -18.98 -14.62
C GLU A 212 -15.36 -18.60 -13.15
N THR A 213 -14.27 -19.01 -12.49
CA THR A 213 -14.04 -18.75 -11.07
C THR A 213 -12.66 -18.17 -10.87
N VAL A 214 -12.58 -17.06 -10.12
CA VAL A 214 -11.33 -16.41 -9.72
C VAL A 214 -11.27 -16.24 -8.21
N GLU A 215 -10.07 -16.39 -7.65
CA GLU A 215 -9.84 -16.02 -6.26
C GLU A 215 -9.78 -14.49 -6.13
N ILE A 216 -10.52 -13.94 -5.18
CA ILE A 216 -10.40 -12.53 -4.81
C ILE A 216 -9.05 -12.35 -4.12
N THR A 217 -8.31 -11.32 -4.52
CA THR A 217 -6.98 -11.05 -3.95
C THR A 217 -7.10 -10.87 -2.43
N PRO A 218 -6.47 -11.74 -1.60
CA PRO A 218 -6.69 -11.77 -0.15
C PRO A 218 -6.50 -10.41 0.54
N GLY A 219 -5.51 -9.63 0.11
CA GLY A 219 -5.22 -8.32 0.68
C GLY A 219 -6.36 -7.30 0.57
N LEU A 220 -7.29 -7.46 -0.37
CA LEU A 220 -8.45 -6.57 -0.52
C LEU A 220 -9.45 -6.73 0.62
N LEU A 221 -9.49 -7.91 1.26
CA LEU A 221 -10.48 -8.27 2.26
C LEU A 221 -9.85 -8.44 3.66
N ASN A 222 -8.87 -7.61 3.99
CA ASN A 222 -8.43 -7.37 5.36
C ASN A 222 -9.03 -6.04 5.83
N ARG A 223 -10.22 -6.08 6.45
CA ARG A 223 -11.01 -4.88 6.81
C ARG A 223 -11.23 -4.70 8.32
N GLU A 224 -10.91 -5.70 9.12
CA GLU A 224 -11.17 -5.70 10.56
C GLU A 224 -9.86 -5.55 11.35
N VAL A 225 -9.78 -4.57 12.23
CA VAL A 225 -8.73 -4.48 13.24
C VAL A 225 -9.04 -5.47 14.37
N THR A 226 -8.15 -6.43 14.58
CA THR A 226 -8.30 -7.50 15.59
C THR A 226 -7.31 -7.40 16.75
N HIS A 227 -6.31 -6.52 16.63
CA HIS A 227 -5.31 -6.28 17.67
C HIS A 227 -5.05 -4.80 17.85
N SER A 228 -4.76 -4.44 19.10
CA SER A 228 -4.23 -3.12 19.44
C SER A 228 -3.43 -3.18 20.73
N GLY A 229 -2.61 -2.16 20.97
CA GLY A 229 -1.83 -2.02 22.19
C GLY A 229 -1.34 -0.59 22.36
N ALA A 230 -1.01 -0.20 23.58
CA ALA A 230 -0.45 1.11 23.88
C ALA A 230 1.03 1.01 24.25
N ARG A 231 1.74 2.12 24.11
CA ARG A 231 3.01 2.39 24.80
C ARG A 231 2.98 3.80 25.35
N ILE A 232 3.71 4.02 26.43
CA ILE A 232 3.81 5.31 27.11
C ILE A 232 5.27 5.71 27.25
N THR A 233 5.54 6.99 27.05
CA THR A 233 6.84 7.59 27.35
C THR A 233 6.64 8.65 28.42
N LEU A 234 7.39 8.53 29.51
CA LEU A 234 7.42 9.53 30.56
C LEU A 234 8.06 10.82 30.06
N VAL A 235 7.37 11.94 30.25
CA VAL A 235 7.87 13.27 29.88
C VAL A 235 8.07 14.06 31.15
N SER A 236 9.31 14.48 31.40
CA SER A 236 9.68 15.33 32.53
C SER A 236 9.91 16.77 32.07
N GLY A 237 9.44 17.75 32.83
CA GLY A 237 9.75 19.17 32.65
C GLY A 237 10.92 19.61 33.52
N THR A 238 11.71 20.56 33.02
CA THR A 238 12.81 21.15 33.81
C THR A 238 12.60 22.66 33.96
N THR A 239 12.51 23.13 35.21
CA THR A 239 12.45 24.56 35.51
C THR A 239 13.74 24.99 36.20
N THR A 240 14.38 26.04 35.69
CA THR A 240 15.56 26.64 36.33
C THR A 240 15.19 28.02 36.87
N SER A 241 15.36 28.22 38.17
CA SER A 241 15.17 29.51 38.84
C SER A 241 16.40 29.83 39.67
N GLY A 242 17.12 30.90 39.30
CA GLY A 242 18.41 31.24 39.91
C GLY A 242 19.45 30.14 39.69
N ASP A 243 20.05 29.65 40.78
CA ASP A 243 21.05 28.57 40.78
C ASP A 243 20.43 27.17 41.02
N SER A 244 19.10 27.07 41.13
CA SER A 244 18.39 25.79 41.33
C SER A 244 17.68 25.32 40.06
N THR A 245 17.88 24.04 39.74
CA THR A 245 17.17 23.31 38.68
C THR A 245 16.28 22.26 39.33
N GLU A 246 15.00 22.28 39.01
CA GLU A 246 14.00 21.31 39.46
C GLU A 246 13.47 20.55 38.25
N THR A 247 13.40 19.22 38.35
CA THR A 247 12.81 18.33 37.36
C THR A 247 11.53 17.75 37.93
N THR A 248 10.43 17.91 37.21
CA THR A 248 9.10 17.41 37.60
C THR A 248 8.54 16.54 36.49
N GLU A 249 7.74 15.54 36.83
CA GLU A 249 7.04 14.75 35.82
C GLU A 249 5.89 15.58 35.23
N ALA A 250 5.98 15.85 33.92
CA ALA A 250 5.03 16.69 33.20
C ALA A 250 3.82 15.89 32.71
N GLY A 251 4.02 14.61 32.36
CA GLY A 251 2.94 13.76 31.87
C GLY A 251 3.44 12.57 31.08
N LEU A 252 2.59 12.05 30.20
CA LEU A 252 2.88 10.91 29.33
C LEU A 252 2.64 11.28 27.87
N GLN A 253 3.60 10.94 27.00
CA GLN A 253 3.29 10.75 25.59
C GLN A 253 2.71 9.34 25.45
N VAL A 254 1.49 9.23 24.90
CA VAL A 254 0.83 7.95 24.67
C VAL A 254 0.76 7.68 23.17
N GLU A 255 1.13 6.47 22.77
CA GLU A 255 1.00 6.02 21.38
C GLU A 255 0.25 4.69 21.35
N SER A 256 -0.49 4.45 20.27
CA SER A 256 -1.26 3.22 20.04
C SER A 256 -0.81 2.56 18.75
N ILE A 257 -0.70 1.24 18.77
CA ILE A 257 -0.55 0.41 17.58
C ILE A 257 -1.79 -0.43 17.38
N LEU A 258 -2.21 -0.62 16.14
CA LEU A 258 -3.50 -1.23 15.81
C LEU A 258 -3.49 -1.85 14.43
N GLY A 259 -4.05 -3.05 14.30
CA GLY A 259 -4.05 -3.82 13.05
C GLY A 259 -4.19 -5.30 13.33
N MET A 260 -3.38 -6.12 12.65
CA MET A 260 -3.21 -7.53 12.99
C MET A 260 -1.78 -7.81 13.43
N PHE A 261 -1.61 -8.44 14.57
CA PHE A 261 -0.33 -8.94 15.06
C PHE A 261 -0.50 -10.19 15.93
N GLY A 262 0.59 -10.74 16.46
CA GLY A 262 0.52 -12.00 17.21
C GLY A 262 -0.28 -11.89 18.50
N ASN A 263 -1.05 -12.94 18.84
CA ASN A 263 -1.75 -13.03 20.14
C ASN A 263 -0.79 -13.10 21.35
N SER A 264 0.49 -13.39 21.11
CA SER A 264 1.53 -13.40 22.15
C SER A 264 2.09 -12.01 22.46
N GLU A 265 1.70 -11.00 21.69
CA GLU A 265 2.17 -9.63 21.90
C GLU A 265 1.53 -9.03 23.16
N THR A 266 2.31 -8.31 23.94
CA THR A 266 1.93 -7.91 25.30
C THR A 266 2.64 -6.64 25.75
N THR A 267 2.07 -6.01 26.77
CA THR A 267 2.65 -4.88 27.50
C THR A 267 3.96 -5.31 28.17
N MET A 268 4.96 -4.44 28.16
CA MET A 268 6.28 -4.65 28.74
C MET A 268 6.63 -3.53 29.71
N ASN A 269 7.59 -3.78 30.61
CA ASN A 269 8.12 -2.74 31.51
C ASN A 269 8.67 -1.54 30.71
N ASN A 270 8.92 -0.44 31.42
CA ASN A 270 9.42 0.82 30.85
C ASN A 270 8.41 1.50 29.92
N GLY A 271 7.11 1.24 30.07
CA GLY A 271 6.10 1.85 29.21
C GLY A 271 6.03 1.25 27.80
N GLU A 272 6.67 0.11 27.55
CA GLU A 272 6.83 -0.46 26.21
C GLU A 272 5.76 -1.52 25.87
N HIS A 273 5.73 -1.93 24.60
CA HIS A 273 4.93 -3.06 24.12
C HIS A 273 5.82 -3.98 23.27
N SER A 274 5.56 -5.28 23.25
CA SER A 274 6.38 -6.22 22.45
C SER A 274 6.36 -5.92 20.94
N MET A 275 5.36 -5.15 20.50
CA MET A 275 5.23 -4.62 19.13
C MET A 275 6.08 -3.36 18.86
N SER A 276 6.94 -2.91 19.77
CA SER A 276 7.80 -1.74 19.54
C SER A 276 8.72 -1.88 18.32
N ASN A 277 9.05 -3.12 17.91
CA ASN A 277 9.83 -3.41 16.70
C ASN A 277 8.98 -3.60 15.43
N VAL A 278 7.64 -3.57 15.53
CA VAL A 278 6.69 -3.69 14.41
C VAL A 278 6.98 -4.91 13.51
N ASN A 279 7.21 -6.07 14.14
CA ASN A 279 7.49 -7.32 13.43
C ASN A 279 6.21 -8.14 13.28
N LYS A 280 6.00 -8.74 12.09
CA LYS A 280 4.76 -9.49 11.77
C LYS A 280 3.49 -8.70 12.09
N TYR A 281 3.53 -7.44 11.72
CA TYR A 281 2.45 -6.49 11.86
C TYR A 281 1.83 -6.26 10.48
N LEU A 282 0.51 -6.32 10.39
CA LEU A 282 -0.23 -5.93 9.20
C LEU A 282 -1.16 -4.76 9.56
N PRO A 283 -0.94 -3.56 9.00
CA PRO A 283 -1.91 -2.48 9.12
C PRO A 283 -3.18 -2.83 8.36
N ILE A 284 -4.31 -2.31 8.85
CA ILE A 284 -5.61 -2.48 8.21
C ILE A 284 -5.99 -1.16 7.54
N SER A 285 -6.15 -1.21 6.22
CA SER A 285 -6.68 -0.12 5.42
C SER A 285 -8.19 -0.28 5.33
N SER A 286 -8.92 0.33 6.27
CA SER A 286 -10.37 0.28 6.36
C SER A 286 -10.86 1.38 7.30
N ASP A 287 -12.17 1.55 7.35
CA ASP A 287 -12.77 2.58 8.18
C ASP A 287 -13.12 2.04 9.57
N TYR A 288 -12.73 2.81 10.59
CA TYR A 288 -12.98 2.50 11.99
C TYR A 288 -12.76 3.73 12.88
N THR A 289 -13.21 3.65 14.12
CA THR A 289 -12.93 4.67 15.14
C THR A 289 -12.05 4.15 16.25
N ILE A 290 -11.22 5.02 16.82
CA ILE A 290 -10.34 4.73 17.96
C ILE A 290 -10.68 5.68 19.11
N GLN A 291 -10.67 5.17 20.33
CA GLN A 291 -10.72 5.97 21.55
C GLN A 291 -9.79 5.40 22.62
N LEU A 292 -8.97 6.26 23.23
CA LEU A 292 -8.18 5.93 24.41
C LEU A 292 -8.96 6.30 25.67
N LYS A 293 -8.98 5.39 26.64
CA LYS A 293 -9.39 5.66 28.02
C LYS A 293 -8.25 5.36 28.96
N VAL A 294 -8.02 6.26 29.90
CA VAL A 294 -7.08 6.05 31.01
C VAL A 294 -7.89 5.74 32.26
N MET A 295 -7.64 4.57 32.81
CA MET A 295 -8.32 4.03 33.97
C MET A 295 -7.32 3.89 35.13
N LYS A 296 -7.80 4.11 36.35
CA LYS A 296 -7.13 3.63 37.57
C LYS A 296 -8.11 2.72 38.28
N ASP A 297 -7.72 1.47 38.49
CA ASP A 297 -8.64 0.40 38.90
C ASP A 297 -9.87 0.36 37.98
N SER A 298 -11.08 0.56 38.53
CA SER A 298 -12.34 0.64 37.78
C SER A 298 -12.80 2.07 37.47
N SER A 299 -12.03 3.10 37.85
CA SER A 299 -12.40 4.49 37.65
C SER A 299 -11.78 5.05 36.38
N GLN A 300 -12.61 5.57 35.48
CA GLN A 300 -12.11 6.36 34.35
C GLN A 300 -11.55 7.68 34.87
N LYS A 301 -10.29 7.95 34.56
CA LYS A 301 -9.59 9.20 34.91
C LYS A 301 -9.66 10.18 33.76
N TRP A 302 -9.46 9.69 32.54
CA TRP A 302 -9.46 10.51 31.34
C TRP A 302 -9.90 9.72 30.10
N GLN A 303 -10.36 10.42 29.07
CA GLN A 303 -10.66 9.84 27.76
C GLN A 303 -10.26 10.80 26.64
N SER A 304 -9.76 10.24 25.54
CA SER A 304 -9.43 11.02 24.34
C SER A 304 -10.71 11.42 23.58
N PRO A 305 -10.63 12.44 22.69
CA PRO A 305 -11.58 12.56 21.61
C PRO A 305 -11.58 11.27 20.77
N VAL A 306 -12.68 11.06 20.03
CA VAL A 306 -12.75 9.99 19.04
C VAL A 306 -11.83 10.34 17.88
N ILE A 307 -11.04 9.36 17.45
CA ILE A 307 -10.21 9.42 16.26
C ILE A 307 -10.94 8.64 15.17
N GLU A 308 -11.20 9.29 14.04
CA GLU A 308 -11.79 8.67 12.86
C GLU A 308 -10.67 8.21 11.94
N VAL A 309 -10.76 7.00 11.40
CA VAL A 309 -9.80 6.45 10.44
C VAL A 309 -10.52 6.16 9.14
N ASP A 310 -9.96 6.70 8.06
CA ASP A 310 -10.35 6.45 6.66
C ASP A 310 -9.15 5.77 5.98
N GLY A 311 -9.31 4.51 5.61
CA GLY A 311 -8.20 3.65 5.17
C GLY A 311 -7.12 3.50 6.24
N THR A 312 -6.02 4.26 6.13
CA THR A 312 -4.96 4.33 7.16
C THR A 312 -4.72 5.74 7.70
N SER A 313 -5.54 6.70 7.27
CA SER A 313 -5.45 8.11 7.67
C SER A 313 -6.33 8.35 8.89
N ALA A 314 -5.70 8.63 10.04
CA ALA A 314 -6.38 8.99 11.27
C ALA A 314 -6.59 10.50 11.35
N THR A 315 -7.77 10.95 11.77
CA THR A 315 -8.12 12.36 11.98
C THR A 315 -8.85 12.54 13.31
N TRP A 316 -8.53 13.60 14.05
CA TRP A 316 -9.22 13.96 15.28
C TRP A 316 -9.19 15.47 15.52
N VAL A 317 -9.99 15.92 16.49
CA VAL A 317 -9.97 17.29 16.99
C VAL A 317 -9.42 17.30 18.41
N SER A 318 -8.18 17.76 18.56
CA SER A 318 -7.53 18.01 19.84
C SER A 318 -8.03 19.30 20.47
N SER A 319 -8.21 19.31 21.79
CA SER A 319 -8.46 20.53 22.57
C SER A 319 -7.24 21.45 22.64
N VAL A 320 -6.05 20.94 22.31
CA VAL A 320 -4.76 21.63 22.44
C VAL A 320 -4.31 22.24 21.11
N SER A 321 -4.34 21.44 20.04
CA SER A 321 -3.82 21.82 18.71
C SER A 321 -4.88 21.92 17.61
N GLY A 322 -6.16 21.71 17.93
CA GLY A 322 -7.24 21.72 16.95
C GLY A 322 -7.27 20.46 16.09
N THR A 323 -7.61 20.58 14.81
CA THR A 323 -7.64 19.43 13.89
C THR A 323 -6.24 18.86 13.68
N GLN A 324 -6.10 17.56 13.90
CA GLN A 324 -4.85 16.81 13.76
C GLN A 324 -5.07 15.60 12.86
N THR A 325 -3.97 15.13 12.26
CA THR A 325 -3.94 13.92 11.44
C THR A 325 -2.76 13.03 11.83
N GLY A 326 -2.90 11.74 11.55
CA GLY A 326 -1.86 10.73 11.77
C GLY A 326 -2.05 9.55 10.82
N SER A 327 -1.14 8.58 10.89
CA SER A 327 -1.25 7.33 10.14
C SER A 327 -1.30 6.15 11.10
N THR A 328 -2.18 5.19 10.80
CA THR A 328 -2.31 3.94 11.53
C THR A 328 -1.40 2.83 11.01
N ASP A 329 -0.51 3.13 10.05
CA ASP A 329 0.47 2.17 9.54
C ASP A 329 1.52 1.78 10.59
N ARG A 330 1.62 2.55 11.68
CA ARG A 330 2.54 2.35 12.80
C ARG A 330 1.91 2.87 14.09
N TRP A 331 2.75 3.04 15.11
CA TRP A 331 2.43 3.77 16.33
C TRP A 331 1.85 5.15 16.00
N LEU A 332 0.57 5.31 16.32
CA LEU A 332 -0.19 6.54 16.23
C LEU A 332 -0.08 7.28 17.56
N ALA A 333 0.38 8.53 17.53
CA ALA A 333 0.34 9.39 18.71
C ALA A 333 -1.12 9.66 19.12
N MET A 334 -1.42 9.42 20.39
CA MET A 334 -2.76 9.65 20.93
C MET A 334 -2.91 11.12 21.35
N PRO A 335 -4.13 11.69 21.23
CA PRO A 335 -4.39 13.07 21.61
C PRO A 335 -4.01 13.33 23.07
N GLY A 336 -3.40 14.48 23.33
CA GLY A 336 -3.02 14.91 24.68
C GLY A 336 -3.95 15.97 25.26
N THR A 337 -3.56 16.51 26.40
CA THR A 337 -4.22 17.63 27.08
C THR A 337 -3.34 18.87 27.20
N GLY A 338 -2.04 18.74 26.93
CA GLY A 338 -1.10 19.85 26.81
C GLY A 338 0.08 19.52 25.91
N TYR A 339 1.09 20.37 25.92
CA TYR A 339 2.33 20.17 25.16
C TYR A 339 3.47 19.73 26.08
N ASP A 340 4.35 18.88 25.55
CA ASP A 340 5.64 18.60 26.18
C ASP A 340 6.35 19.92 26.49
N PRO A 341 6.68 20.20 27.76
CA PRO A 341 7.26 21.48 28.17
C PRO A 341 8.66 21.73 27.59
N ASN A 342 9.35 20.69 27.11
CA ASN A 342 10.70 20.82 26.55
C ASN A 342 10.66 21.12 25.04
N THR A 343 9.73 20.51 24.30
CA THR A 343 9.63 20.70 22.85
C THR A 343 8.61 21.77 22.46
N GLY A 344 7.53 21.92 23.24
CA GLY A 344 6.42 22.84 22.96
C GLY A 344 5.60 22.46 21.73
N THR A 345 5.78 21.25 21.20
CA THR A 345 5.17 20.82 19.93
C THR A 345 4.54 19.44 19.97
N ILE A 346 5.01 18.54 20.84
CA ILE A 346 4.46 17.20 20.97
C ILE A 346 3.34 17.26 22.01
N GLU A 347 2.15 16.78 21.66
CA GLU A 347 1.08 16.66 22.65
C GLU A 347 1.39 15.55 23.65
N ILE A 348 1.11 15.83 24.92
CA ILE A 348 1.20 14.88 26.02
C ILE A 348 -0.10 14.89 26.80
N LEU A 349 -0.40 13.78 27.45
CA LEU A 349 -1.38 13.74 28.52
C LEU A 349 -0.73 14.32 29.77
N GLU A 350 -1.06 15.56 30.11
CA GLU A 350 -0.49 16.24 31.28
C GLU A 350 -0.86 15.49 32.56
N ARG A 351 0.10 15.41 33.49
CA ARG A 351 -0.06 14.67 34.75
C ARG A 351 -1.35 15.05 35.48
N ASP A 352 -1.58 16.34 35.64
CA ASP A 352 -2.67 16.88 36.46
C ASP A 352 -4.08 16.54 35.91
N ASP A 353 -4.19 16.09 34.66
CA ASP A 353 -5.48 15.79 34.03
C ASP A 353 -5.97 14.35 34.25
N PHE A 354 -5.09 13.44 34.66
CA PHE A 354 -5.46 12.03 34.83
C PHE A 354 -4.89 11.37 36.08
N PHE A 355 -3.75 11.84 36.57
CA PHE A 355 -3.08 11.26 37.71
C PHE A 355 -3.77 11.70 39.01
N ASP A 356 -3.99 10.76 39.91
CA ASP A 356 -4.63 10.98 41.21
C ASP A 356 -3.63 10.66 42.33
N ASP A 357 -3.14 9.44 42.32
CA ASP A 357 -2.16 8.89 43.26
C ASP A 357 -1.35 7.79 42.58
N ASP A 358 -0.25 7.36 43.23
CA ASP A 358 0.55 6.24 42.77
C ASP A 358 -0.31 4.97 42.62
N GLY A 359 0.02 4.13 41.64
CA GLY A 359 -0.72 2.91 41.40
C GLY A 359 -0.66 2.41 39.97
N CYS A 360 -1.42 1.34 39.73
CA CYS A 360 -1.61 0.76 38.40
C CYS A 360 -2.61 1.59 37.58
N TYR A 361 -2.16 2.08 36.43
CA TYR A 361 -2.99 2.76 35.44
C TYR A 361 -3.12 1.91 34.18
N THR A 362 -4.35 1.77 33.66
CA THR A 362 -4.66 1.03 32.45
C THR A 362 -5.01 1.98 31.31
N PHE A 363 -4.29 1.84 30.20
CA PHE A 363 -4.51 2.52 28.93
C PHE A 363 -5.33 1.58 28.05
N GLN A 364 -6.62 1.84 27.96
CA GLN A 364 -7.57 1.04 27.22
C GLN A 364 -7.81 1.64 25.84
N ILE A 365 -7.44 0.90 24.80
CA ILE A 365 -7.72 1.27 23.41
C ILE A 365 -9.00 0.58 22.99
N ILE A 366 -9.98 1.38 22.57
CA ILE A 366 -11.28 0.92 22.07
C ILE A 366 -11.31 1.20 20.58
N ILE A 367 -11.58 0.18 19.78
CA ILE A 367 -11.70 0.27 18.34
C ILE A 367 -13.10 -0.17 17.97
N THR A 368 -13.82 0.64 17.19
CA THR A 368 -15.10 0.24 16.60
C THR A 368 -14.88 0.08 15.11
N ASN A 369 -14.82 -1.17 14.65
CA ASN A 369 -14.69 -1.48 13.23
C ASN A 369 -15.99 -1.17 12.50
N GLU A 370 -15.91 -0.62 11.29
CA GLU A 370 -17.09 -0.50 10.43
C GLU A 370 -17.52 -1.87 9.91
N TYR A 371 -16.55 -2.64 9.43
CA TYR A 371 -16.72 -4.02 8.99
C TYR A 371 -16.26 -4.99 10.06
N TYR A 372 -17.13 -5.90 10.50
CA TYR A 372 -16.80 -6.87 11.55
C TYR A 372 -17.45 -8.23 11.32
N ALA A 373 -16.73 -9.28 11.69
CA ALA A 373 -17.28 -10.63 11.76
C ALA A 373 -17.77 -10.95 13.18
N GLY A 374 -19.03 -11.36 13.33
CA GLY A 374 -19.56 -11.91 14.58
C GLY A 374 -20.52 -11.01 15.34
N SER A 375 -20.45 -11.02 16.68
CA SER A 375 -21.49 -10.45 17.56
C SER A 375 -21.20 -9.04 18.09
N ASN A 376 -20.01 -8.49 17.87
CA ASN A 376 -19.66 -7.13 18.30
C ASN A 376 -18.58 -6.54 17.39
N ALA A 377 -18.82 -5.31 16.91
CA ALA A 377 -17.86 -4.53 16.10
C ALA A 377 -16.70 -3.94 16.91
N VAL A 378 -16.83 -3.98 18.24
CA VAL A 378 -15.91 -3.31 19.15
C VAL A 378 -14.79 -4.27 19.59
N HIS A 379 -13.57 -3.92 19.22
CA HIS A 379 -12.34 -4.50 19.77
C HIS A 379 -11.82 -3.64 20.92
N MET A 380 -11.31 -4.28 21.98
CA MET A 380 -10.76 -3.60 23.14
C MET A 380 -9.45 -4.26 23.56
N SER A 381 -8.42 -3.45 23.77
CA SER A 381 -7.17 -3.87 24.39
C SER A 381 -6.86 -3.00 25.61
N SER A 382 -5.96 -3.49 26.46
CA SER A 382 -5.57 -2.78 27.68
C SER A 382 -4.09 -3.03 27.92
N SER A 383 -3.35 -1.95 28.16
CA SER A 383 -1.95 -1.98 28.58
C SER A 383 -1.84 -1.24 29.90
N SER A 384 -1.26 -1.85 30.92
CA SER A 384 -1.19 -1.23 32.25
C SER A 384 0.23 -1.17 32.80
N TRP A 385 0.52 -0.08 33.49
CA TRP A 385 1.79 0.17 34.15
C TRP A 385 1.56 0.83 35.50
N GLU A 386 2.46 0.53 36.43
CA GLU A 386 2.56 1.24 37.70
C GLU A 386 3.18 2.63 37.44
N LEU A 387 2.47 3.68 37.84
CA LEU A 387 2.96 5.06 37.83
C LEU A 387 3.24 5.49 39.28
N ASN A 388 4.49 5.80 39.58
CA ASN A 388 4.94 6.32 40.88
C ASN A 388 5.52 7.73 40.71
N TRP A 389 4.66 8.74 40.72
CA TRP A 389 5.05 10.14 40.53
C TRP A 389 5.17 10.92 41.85
N GLU A 390 4.71 10.36 42.98
CA GLU A 390 4.94 10.95 44.29
C GLU A 390 6.34 10.63 44.87
N ASP A 391 7.05 9.63 44.31
CA ASP A 391 8.44 9.30 44.64
C ASP A 391 9.38 9.52 43.43
N PRO A 392 9.95 10.73 43.25
CA PRO A 392 10.77 11.06 42.10
C PRO A 392 12.01 10.16 42.02
N GLY A 393 12.10 9.36 40.95
CA GLY A 393 13.13 8.35 40.71
C GLY A 393 12.65 6.89 40.78
N ALA A 394 11.40 6.66 41.23
CA ALA A 394 10.81 5.31 41.27
C ALA A 394 10.32 4.80 39.90
N ASN A 395 10.14 5.70 38.92
CA ASN A 395 9.62 5.38 37.59
C ASN A 395 10.67 4.97 36.55
N ASP A 396 11.92 4.76 36.94
CA ASP A 396 12.98 4.31 36.05
C ASP A 396 12.63 3.00 35.31
N ASN A 397 11.66 2.23 35.80
CA ASN A 397 11.27 0.95 35.21
C ASN A 397 9.80 0.78 34.80
N MET A 398 8.89 1.74 35.08
CA MET A 398 7.42 1.65 34.87
C MET A 398 6.91 0.19 34.75
N PRO A 399 6.87 -0.58 35.86
CA PRO A 399 6.63 -2.01 35.78
C PRO A 399 5.20 -2.28 35.31
N THR A 400 5.01 -3.37 34.55
CA THR A 400 3.67 -3.80 34.14
C THR A 400 2.84 -4.23 35.35
N CYS A 401 1.55 -3.93 35.27
CA CYS A 401 0.48 -4.48 36.08
C CYS A 401 -0.65 -4.95 35.14
#